data_AF-A0A3N2RKG7-F1
#
_entry.id   AF-A0A3N2RKG7-F1
#
_cell.length_a   1.000
_cell.length_b   1.000
_cell.length_c   1.000
_cell.angle_alpha   90.00
_cell.angle_beta   90.00
_cell.angle_gamma   90.00
#
_symmetry.space_group_name_H-M   'P 1'
#
loop_
_entity.id
_entity.type
_entity.pdbx_description
1 polymer ?
#
loop_
_entity_poly.entity_id
_entity_poly.type
_entity_poly.pdbx_seq_one_letter_code
_entity_poly.pdbx_strand_id
1 'polypeptide(L)'
;MRKPPSAPPTAGSRLRLRIVALAAWFAVAAAASAAEPIAQSIAEPDIRTDDVDRFYALYAATDGKPDAVQLDEYLAQGTDSLKEFAQLRRVTGERIAAQMAADPAMYRDARECMKLLPRVKRRVAASLRTLGELYPRSKFPPVAIVVGRGKPVGITNPSGVTIGLEALCAAGFMNPDPEDRFVRVIAHEYAHIQQPFAALDLPAGDPRATVLSMSLTEGGAEFVAELIAGGVANPGLAARVRGRERDVGEAFLREQDDRDFGRWMFNYRKGSDEPYDQGYWVGYRIARAYYERAADKRAALARILEMPDAKAFVRESGWVPGERAWWGRRACGARRPERRASGLKALPQRSKASGLKALPQQCTGPEGPPRRSGGGGGDGAALPDLSARRRRSRRSAHRA
;
A
#
# COMPACT_ATOMS: atom_id res chain seq x y z
N MET A 1 -29.70 -97.78 36.64
CA MET A 1 -28.82 -98.87 36.16
C MET A 1 -28.24 -98.49 34.81
N ARG A 2 -26.92 -98.69 34.67
CA ARG A 2 -26.12 -98.94 33.45
C ARG A 2 -25.97 -97.84 32.38
N LYS A 3 -24.72 -97.36 32.34
CA LYS A 3 -23.97 -96.73 31.25
C LYS A 3 -23.82 -97.68 30.04
N PRO A 4 -23.66 -97.14 28.81
CA PRO A 4 -22.51 -97.55 27.98
C PRO A 4 -21.74 -96.35 27.37
N PRO A 5 -20.54 -96.59 26.77
CA PRO A 5 -19.41 -95.66 26.85
C PRO A 5 -18.87 -95.03 25.53
N SER A 6 -17.94 -94.07 25.74
CA SER A 6 -16.76 -93.63 24.95
C SER A 6 -16.95 -93.05 23.53
N ALA A 7 -16.86 -91.72 23.30
CA ALA A 7 -15.67 -90.82 23.17
C ALA A 7 -15.04 -90.83 21.73
N PRO A 8 -14.32 -89.79 21.22
CA PRO A 8 -13.82 -88.57 21.85
C PRO A 8 -13.98 -87.31 20.89
N PRO A 9 -13.16 -86.22 20.90
CA PRO A 9 -13.68 -84.84 20.88
C PRO A 9 -13.20 -83.96 19.70
N THR A 10 -13.81 -82.78 19.47
CA THR A 10 -13.07 -81.65 18.85
C THR A 10 -13.65 -80.29 19.20
N ALA A 11 -12.72 -79.43 19.66
CA ALA A 11 -12.58 -77.99 19.45
C ALA A 11 -13.78 -77.07 19.79
N GLY A 12 -13.65 -76.05 20.62
CA GLY A 12 -12.47 -75.32 21.04
C GLY A 12 -12.88 -73.86 21.19
N SER A 13 -13.02 -73.38 22.43
CA SER A 13 -13.24 -71.97 22.73
C SER A 13 -12.17 -71.52 23.72
N ARG A 14 -11.40 -70.52 23.27
CA ARG A 14 -10.77 -69.44 24.05
C ARG A 14 -9.77 -69.85 25.15
N LEU A 15 -8.54 -69.34 25.01
CA LEU A 15 -8.03 -68.17 25.77
C LEU A 15 -6.51 -68.31 26.08
N ARG A 16 -5.72 -67.34 25.60
CA ARG A 16 -4.51 -66.68 26.19
C ARG A 16 -3.43 -67.60 26.84
N LEU A 17 -2.11 -67.43 26.64
CA LEU A 17 -1.30 -66.23 26.85
C LEU A 17 0.20 -66.58 26.60
N ARG A 18 0.97 -65.59 26.10
CA ARG A 18 2.43 -65.33 26.21
C ARG A 18 3.50 -66.07 25.37
N ILE A 19 4.12 -65.25 24.50
CA ILE A 19 5.57 -64.95 24.32
C ILE A 19 6.48 -66.12 23.90
N VAL A 20 7.07 -66.03 22.69
CA VAL A 20 8.54 -65.95 22.42
C VAL A 20 8.75 -65.41 21.00
N ALA A 21 9.74 -64.54 20.87
CA ALA A 21 10.15 -63.78 19.69
C ALA A 21 10.60 -64.64 18.48
N LEU A 22 10.38 -64.14 17.26
CA LEU A 22 11.39 -64.22 16.20
C LEU A 22 11.17 -63.18 15.10
N ALA A 23 12.27 -62.49 14.82
CA ALA A 23 12.54 -61.37 13.92
C ALA A 23 11.72 -61.27 12.62
N ALA A 24 11.06 -60.11 12.44
CA ALA A 24 10.81 -59.54 11.13
C ALA A 24 11.62 -58.24 11.02
N TRP A 25 12.80 -58.33 10.39
CA TRP A 25 13.54 -57.16 9.94
C TRP A 25 12.79 -56.55 8.76
N PHE A 26 11.99 -55.53 9.02
CA PHE A 26 11.65 -54.52 8.03
C PHE A 26 12.27 -53.21 8.49
N ALA A 27 13.43 -52.89 7.94
CA ALA A 27 13.99 -51.55 8.00
C ALA A 27 13.09 -50.63 7.19
N VAL A 28 12.11 -50.01 7.86
CA VAL A 28 11.44 -48.82 7.33
C VAL A 28 12.44 -47.68 7.52
N ALA A 29 13.25 -47.43 6.49
CA ALA A 29 14.00 -46.20 6.38
C ALA A 29 12.98 -45.06 6.24
N ALA A 30 12.64 -44.43 7.37
CA ALA A 30 11.95 -43.16 7.36
C ALA A 30 12.90 -42.12 6.74
N ALA A 31 12.78 -41.94 5.43
CA ALA A 31 13.33 -40.78 4.75
C ALA A 31 12.51 -39.56 5.22
N ALA A 32 12.86 -39.04 6.39
CA ALA A 32 12.54 -37.67 6.75
C ALA A 32 13.30 -36.78 5.78
N SER A 33 12.69 -36.50 4.62
CA SER A 33 13.11 -35.41 3.76
C SER A 33 12.84 -34.13 4.55
N ALA A 34 13.86 -33.67 5.26
CA ALA A 34 13.89 -32.30 5.73
C ALA A 34 13.84 -31.44 4.46
N ALA A 35 12.65 -30.93 4.14
CA ALA A 35 12.52 -29.88 3.16
C ALA A 35 13.32 -28.70 3.71
N GLU A 36 14.57 -28.55 3.26
CA GLU A 36 15.32 -27.33 3.46
C GLU A 36 14.44 -26.18 2.93
N PRO A 37 14.28 -25.08 3.69
CA PRO A 37 13.62 -23.93 3.14
C PRO A 37 14.49 -23.48 1.97
N ILE A 38 13.99 -23.63 0.75
CA ILE A 38 14.56 -22.96 -0.41
C ILE A 38 14.33 -21.47 -0.16
N ALA A 39 15.26 -20.85 0.56
CA ALA A 39 15.43 -19.42 0.54
C ALA A 39 15.92 -19.11 -0.88
N GLN A 40 14.99 -18.95 -1.82
CA GLN A 40 15.31 -18.28 -3.07
C GLN A 40 15.94 -16.96 -2.68
N SER A 41 17.24 -16.78 -2.97
CA SER A 41 17.87 -15.48 -2.81
C SER A 41 17.07 -14.53 -3.69
N ILE A 42 16.30 -13.62 -3.08
CA ILE A 42 15.62 -12.58 -3.83
C ILE A 42 16.73 -11.81 -4.53
N ALA A 43 16.81 -11.94 -5.86
CA ALA A 43 17.75 -11.18 -6.66
C ALA A 43 17.59 -9.70 -6.29
N GLU A 44 18.71 -8.99 -6.15
CA GLU A 44 18.66 -7.58 -5.75
C GLU A 44 17.73 -6.81 -6.70
N PRO A 45 16.75 -6.03 -6.18
CA PRO A 45 15.83 -5.30 -7.04
C PRO A 45 16.58 -4.37 -8.01
N ASP A 46 16.28 -4.49 -9.31
CA ASP A 46 16.86 -3.65 -10.34
C ASP A 46 16.22 -2.25 -10.28
N ILE A 47 16.99 -1.26 -9.80
CA ILE A 47 16.56 0.13 -9.66
C ILE A 47 17.52 1.01 -10.47
N ARG A 48 17.00 1.58 -11.56
CA ARG A 48 17.74 2.30 -12.59
C ARG A 48 17.52 3.80 -12.46
N THR A 49 18.61 4.55 -12.47
CA THR A 49 18.59 6.04 -12.42
C THR A 49 19.47 6.66 -13.50
N ASP A 50 20.07 5.86 -14.37
CA ASP A 50 21.06 6.29 -15.35
C ASP A 50 20.49 7.29 -16.38
N ASP A 51 19.18 7.21 -16.66
CA ASP A 51 18.48 8.18 -17.50
C ASP A 51 18.43 9.58 -16.84
N VAL A 52 18.32 9.66 -15.51
CA VAL A 52 18.40 10.93 -14.77
C VAL A 52 19.78 11.56 -14.94
N ASP A 53 20.84 10.76 -14.79
CA ASP A 53 22.21 11.24 -14.91
C ASP A 53 22.50 11.73 -16.33
N ARG A 54 22.05 10.99 -17.36
CA ARG A 54 22.14 11.42 -18.77
C ARG A 54 21.40 12.73 -19.00
N PHE A 55 20.16 12.86 -18.52
CA PHE A 55 19.39 14.08 -18.67
C PHE A 55 20.11 15.28 -18.03
N TYR A 56 20.59 15.14 -16.79
CA TYR A 56 21.23 16.26 -16.10
C TYR A 56 22.65 16.58 -16.59
N ALA A 57 23.34 15.63 -17.23
CA ALA A 57 24.54 15.91 -17.99
C ALA A 57 24.24 16.80 -19.20
N LEU A 58 23.21 16.46 -19.99
CA LEU A 58 22.74 17.29 -21.10
C LEU A 58 22.25 18.66 -20.62
N TYR A 59 21.47 18.69 -19.54
CA TYR A 59 20.99 19.92 -18.91
C TYR A 59 22.16 20.84 -18.52
N ALA A 60 23.22 20.30 -17.92
CA ALA A 60 24.39 21.09 -17.54
C ALA A 60 25.19 21.58 -18.76
N ALA A 61 25.35 20.74 -19.79
CA ALA A 61 26.10 21.08 -21.00
C ALA A 61 25.44 22.17 -21.87
N THR A 62 24.16 22.47 -21.62
CA THR A 62 23.34 23.41 -22.38
C THR A 62 22.85 24.58 -21.53
N ASP A 63 23.50 24.84 -20.39
CA ASP A 63 23.11 25.88 -19.42
C ASP A 63 21.62 25.83 -19.02
N GLY A 64 21.10 24.61 -18.89
CA GLY A 64 19.72 24.30 -18.52
C GLY A 64 18.70 24.48 -19.65
N LYS A 65 19.16 24.63 -20.90
CA LYS A 65 18.31 24.92 -22.07
C LYS A 65 18.62 24.01 -23.27
N PRO A 66 18.54 22.67 -23.12
CA PRO A 66 18.66 21.78 -24.26
C PRO A 66 17.51 22.02 -25.23
N ASP A 67 17.81 21.97 -26.53
CA ASP A 67 16.80 22.09 -27.57
C ASP A 67 16.05 20.75 -27.81
N ALA A 68 15.02 20.80 -28.65
CA ALA A 68 14.21 19.62 -28.93
C ALA A 68 15.00 18.47 -29.57
N VAL A 69 15.98 18.77 -30.43
CA VAL A 69 16.79 17.74 -31.12
C VAL A 69 17.69 17.03 -30.12
N GLN A 70 18.33 17.77 -29.24
CA GLN A 70 19.15 17.21 -28.15
C GLN A 70 18.33 16.36 -27.19
N LEU A 71 17.09 16.78 -26.90
CA LEU A 71 16.17 16.03 -26.05
C LEU A 71 15.63 14.77 -26.74
N ASP A 72 15.38 14.79 -28.05
CA ASP A 72 15.05 13.59 -28.81
C ASP A 72 16.23 12.60 -28.86
N GLU A 73 17.46 13.10 -28.99
CA GLU A 73 18.65 12.27 -28.89
C GLU A 73 18.78 11.61 -27.50
N TYR A 74 18.53 12.36 -26.41
CA TYR A 74 18.43 11.80 -25.06
C TYR A 74 17.40 10.66 -24.97
N LEU A 75 16.21 10.85 -25.55
CA LEU A 75 15.17 9.81 -25.56
C LEU A 75 15.60 8.58 -26.39
N ALA A 76 16.24 8.80 -27.55
CA ALA A 76 16.71 7.74 -28.44
C ALA A 76 17.84 6.89 -27.81
N GLN A 77 18.72 7.53 -27.05
CA GLN A 77 19.81 6.87 -26.30
C GLN A 77 19.34 6.31 -24.94
N GLY A 78 18.09 6.56 -24.56
CA GLY A 78 17.49 6.12 -23.31
C GLY A 78 17.48 4.60 -23.10
N THR A 79 17.32 4.20 -21.84
CA THR A 79 17.03 2.80 -21.52
C THR A 79 15.67 2.36 -22.09
N ASP A 80 15.41 1.05 -22.11
CA ASP A 80 14.12 0.51 -22.54
C ASP A 80 12.95 1.11 -21.74
N SER A 81 13.13 1.33 -20.43
CA SER A 81 12.12 1.95 -19.57
C SER A 81 11.81 3.40 -19.96
N LEU A 82 12.83 4.19 -20.32
CA LEU A 82 12.63 5.56 -20.83
C LEU A 82 11.94 5.54 -22.19
N LYS A 83 12.36 4.66 -23.11
CA LYS A 83 11.76 4.53 -24.44
C LYS A 83 10.29 4.13 -24.37
N GLU A 84 9.96 3.13 -23.54
CA GLU A 84 8.59 2.68 -23.33
C GLU A 84 7.74 3.80 -22.69
N PHE A 85 8.27 4.49 -21.66
CA PHE A 85 7.60 5.65 -21.06
C PHE A 85 7.34 6.75 -22.10
N ALA A 86 8.31 7.04 -22.95
CA ALA A 86 8.19 8.05 -23.99
C ALA A 86 7.11 7.69 -25.00
N GLN A 87 7.06 6.44 -25.45
CA GLN A 87 6.03 5.94 -26.37
C GLN A 87 4.63 6.00 -25.74
N LEU A 88 4.44 5.38 -24.57
CA LEU A 88 3.14 5.26 -23.91
C LEU A 88 2.57 6.62 -23.51
N ARG A 89 3.42 7.56 -23.09
CA ARG A 89 3.01 8.88 -22.58
C ARG A 89 3.25 10.01 -23.57
N ARG A 90 3.61 9.67 -24.80
CA ARG A 90 3.89 10.59 -25.91
C ARG A 90 4.87 11.69 -25.48
N VAL A 91 5.97 11.31 -24.85
CA VAL A 91 7.06 12.21 -24.48
C VAL A 91 7.97 12.37 -25.70
N THR A 92 8.21 13.61 -26.10
CA THR A 92 9.09 13.98 -27.22
C THR A 92 9.99 15.13 -26.78
N GLY A 93 11.09 15.36 -27.48
CA GLY A 93 12.00 16.46 -27.20
C GLY A 93 11.30 17.81 -27.19
N GLU A 94 10.38 18.07 -28.13
CA GLU A 94 9.61 19.32 -28.15
C GLU A 94 8.72 19.47 -26.91
N ARG A 95 8.11 18.39 -26.44
CA ARG A 95 7.25 18.44 -25.25
C ARG A 95 8.04 18.63 -23.97
N ILE A 96 9.24 18.06 -23.89
CA ILE A 96 10.14 18.30 -22.77
C ILE A 96 10.60 19.78 -22.81
N ALA A 97 11.11 20.25 -23.96
CA ALA A 97 11.55 21.64 -24.12
C ALA A 97 10.44 22.65 -23.80
N ALA A 98 9.22 22.42 -24.30
CA ALA A 98 8.06 23.25 -24.02
C ALA A 98 7.71 23.28 -22.53
N GLN A 99 7.77 22.13 -21.85
CA GLN A 99 7.54 22.07 -20.40
C GLN A 99 8.66 22.76 -19.61
N MET A 100 9.92 22.61 -20.04
CA MET A 100 11.06 23.30 -19.43
C MET A 100 10.94 24.82 -19.57
N ALA A 101 10.48 25.31 -20.72
CA ALA A 101 10.23 26.74 -20.93
C ALA A 101 9.05 27.26 -20.09
N ALA A 102 7.97 26.46 -19.98
CA ALA A 102 6.78 26.85 -19.23
C ALA A 102 6.98 26.79 -17.70
N ASP A 103 7.77 25.83 -17.21
CA ASP A 103 8.07 25.65 -15.79
C ASP A 103 9.55 25.28 -15.57
N PRO A 104 10.48 26.25 -15.68
CA PRO A 104 11.90 26.00 -15.46
C PRO A 104 12.20 25.53 -14.02
N ALA A 105 11.35 25.93 -13.07
CA ALA A 105 11.51 25.59 -11.67
C ALA A 105 11.38 24.08 -11.44
N MET A 106 10.44 23.41 -12.11
CA MET A 106 10.25 21.97 -12.01
C MET A 106 11.54 21.18 -12.27
N TYR A 107 12.28 21.51 -13.33
CA TYR A 107 13.51 20.79 -13.70
C TYR A 107 14.72 21.18 -12.85
N ARG A 108 14.80 22.46 -12.46
CA ARG A 108 15.82 22.93 -11.51
C ARG A 108 15.65 22.24 -10.15
N ASP A 109 14.43 22.19 -9.62
CA ASP A 109 14.14 21.62 -8.31
C ASP A 109 14.27 20.09 -8.33
N ALA A 110 13.94 19.43 -9.45
CA ALA A 110 14.24 18.00 -9.60
C ALA A 110 15.72 17.65 -9.59
N ARG A 111 16.61 18.58 -10.00
CA ARG A 111 18.06 18.40 -9.88
C ARG A 111 18.47 18.33 -8.41
N GLU A 112 17.78 19.04 -7.53
CA GLU A 112 18.00 18.93 -6.09
C GLU A 112 17.44 17.61 -5.54
N CYS A 113 16.24 17.20 -5.98
CA CYS A 113 15.68 15.88 -5.65
C CYS A 113 16.58 14.72 -6.10
N MET A 114 17.31 14.86 -7.22
CA MET A 114 18.19 13.80 -7.74
C MET A 114 19.25 13.38 -6.70
N LYS A 115 19.69 14.30 -5.83
CA LYS A 115 20.70 14.04 -4.78
C LYS A 115 20.21 13.02 -3.74
N LEU A 116 18.89 12.80 -3.66
CA LEU A 116 18.28 11.82 -2.77
C LEU A 116 18.26 10.40 -3.37
N LEU A 117 18.45 10.25 -4.69
CA LEU A 117 18.29 8.98 -5.38
C LEU A 117 19.13 7.83 -4.82
N PRO A 118 20.39 8.01 -4.38
CA PRO A 118 21.13 6.93 -3.73
C PRO A 118 20.45 6.41 -2.45
N ARG A 119 19.84 7.30 -1.65
CA ARG A 119 19.09 6.89 -0.44
C ARG A 119 17.75 6.28 -0.80
N VAL A 120 17.03 6.85 -1.77
CA VAL A 120 15.77 6.30 -2.30
C VAL A 120 16.01 4.89 -2.81
N LYS A 121 17.04 4.65 -3.65
CA LYS A 121 17.38 3.34 -4.18
C LYS A 121 17.59 2.30 -3.08
N ARG A 122 18.37 2.63 -2.05
CA ARG A 122 18.57 1.74 -0.89
C ARG A 122 17.26 1.41 -0.17
N ARG A 123 16.41 2.42 0.06
CA ARG A 123 15.13 2.26 0.77
C ARG A 123 14.11 1.47 -0.03
N VAL A 124 13.97 1.76 -1.33
CA VAL A 124 13.13 0.98 -2.25
C VAL A 124 13.61 -0.47 -2.30
N ALA A 125 14.91 -0.72 -2.43
CA ALA A 125 15.45 -2.09 -2.42
C ALA A 125 15.09 -2.84 -1.12
N ALA A 126 15.13 -2.15 0.03
CA ALA A 126 14.68 -2.73 1.29
C ALA A 126 13.16 -3.02 1.30
N SER A 127 12.32 -2.09 0.84
CA SER A 127 10.88 -2.30 0.72
C SER A 127 10.54 -3.49 -0.19
N LEU A 128 11.21 -3.63 -1.32
CA LEU A 128 10.97 -4.72 -2.27
C LEU A 128 11.46 -6.08 -1.76
N ARG A 129 12.54 -6.12 -0.95
CA ARG A 129 12.91 -7.34 -0.22
C ARG A 129 11.83 -7.74 0.78
N THR A 130 11.33 -6.79 1.57
CA THR A 130 10.20 -7.04 2.49
C THR A 130 8.97 -7.58 1.75
N LEU A 131 8.66 -7.02 0.58
CA LEU A 131 7.57 -7.52 -0.26
C LEU A 131 7.77 -9.00 -0.63
N GLY A 132 8.97 -9.38 -1.09
CA GLY A 132 9.27 -10.78 -1.45
C GLY A 132 9.25 -11.73 -0.25
N GLU A 133 9.65 -11.30 0.93
CA GLU A 133 9.56 -12.08 2.17
C GLU A 133 8.11 -12.34 2.62
N LEU A 134 7.23 -11.36 2.39
CA LEU A 134 5.81 -11.42 2.75
C LEU A 134 4.97 -12.10 1.67
N TYR A 135 5.35 -11.97 0.40
CA TYR A 135 4.65 -12.53 -0.76
C TYR A 135 5.66 -13.19 -1.72
N PRO A 136 6.05 -14.47 -1.48
CA PRO A 136 7.11 -15.15 -2.25
C PRO A 136 6.85 -15.33 -3.74
N ARG A 137 5.60 -15.14 -4.20
CA ARG A 137 5.22 -15.19 -5.63
C ARG A 137 5.33 -13.83 -6.32
N SER A 138 5.90 -12.83 -5.66
CA SER A 138 6.08 -11.48 -6.21
C SER A 138 6.88 -11.51 -7.51
N LYS A 139 6.45 -10.69 -8.47
CA LYS A 139 7.21 -10.39 -9.67
C LYS A 139 8.10 -9.19 -9.41
N PHE A 140 9.34 -9.22 -9.91
CA PHE A 140 10.32 -8.16 -9.69
C PHE A 140 10.86 -7.54 -11.00
N PRO A 141 10.01 -6.89 -11.83
CA PRO A 141 10.49 -6.09 -12.95
C PRO A 141 11.24 -4.84 -12.45
N PRO A 142 12.05 -4.18 -13.29
CA PRO A 142 12.82 -3.03 -12.87
C PRO A 142 11.96 -1.84 -12.40
N VAL A 143 12.53 -1.04 -11.50
CA VAL A 143 12.10 0.33 -11.22
C VAL A 143 13.03 1.26 -12.00
N ALA A 144 12.47 2.13 -12.84
CA ALA A 144 13.23 3.17 -13.53
C ALA A 144 12.79 4.55 -13.07
N ILE A 145 13.75 5.41 -12.74
CA ILE A 145 13.52 6.83 -12.54
C ILE A 145 14.08 7.56 -13.75
N VAL A 146 13.25 8.38 -14.38
CA VAL A 146 13.54 9.06 -15.65
C VAL A 146 13.19 10.54 -15.58
N VAL A 147 13.64 11.33 -16.55
CA VAL A 147 13.18 12.72 -16.73
C VAL A 147 12.38 12.84 -18.02
N GLY A 148 11.21 13.47 -17.95
CA GLY A 148 10.32 13.65 -19.10
C GLY A 148 9.66 15.02 -19.15
N ARG A 149 8.36 15.04 -19.44
CA ARG A 149 7.57 16.26 -19.70
C ARG A 149 6.71 16.71 -18.51
N GLY A 150 7.09 16.37 -17.28
CA GLY A 150 6.41 16.78 -16.06
C GLY A 150 5.12 16.00 -15.71
N LYS A 151 4.69 15.07 -16.57
CA LYS A 151 3.54 14.18 -16.33
C LYS A 151 3.56 12.94 -17.23
N PRO A 152 3.01 11.80 -16.79
CA PRO A 152 2.46 11.53 -15.44
C PRO A 152 3.57 11.43 -14.38
N VAL A 153 3.18 11.28 -13.10
CA VAL A 153 4.13 10.99 -12.00
C VAL A 153 4.81 9.64 -12.21
N GLY A 154 4.05 8.63 -12.61
CA GLY A 154 4.57 7.31 -12.91
C GLY A 154 3.69 6.56 -13.90
N ILE A 155 4.21 5.44 -14.38
CA ILE A 155 3.47 4.40 -15.07
C ILE A 155 3.88 3.04 -14.49
N THR A 156 2.92 2.13 -14.47
CA THR A 156 3.13 0.75 -14.04
C THR A 156 2.56 -0.17 -15.10
N ASN A 157 3.34 -1.15 -15.54
CA ASN A 157 2.95 -2.15 -16.53
C ASN A 157 3.75 -3.45 -16.29
N PRO A 158 3.53 -4.53 -17.05
CA PRO A 158 4.30 -5.77 -16.86
C PRO A 158 5.83 -5.63 -17.02
N SER A 159 6.30 -4.62 -17.76
CA SER A 159 7.73 -4.32 -17.98
C SER A 159 8.39 -3.63 -16.78
N GLY A 160 7.61 -3.00 -15.89
CA GLY A 160 8.12 -2.40 -14.66
C GLY A 160 7.36 -1.17 -14.17
N VAL A 161 8.01 -0.48 -13.22
CA VAL A 161 7.55 0.80 -12.68
C VAL A 161 8.48 1.90 -13.19
N THR A 162 7.94 2.88 -13.91
CA THR A 162 8.72 4.04 -14.39
C THR A 162 8.19 5.32 -13.77
N ILE A 163 9.04 6.05 -13.06
CA ILE A 163 8.72 7.29 -12.34
C ILE A 163 9.41 8.50 -12.99
N GLY A 164 8.66 9.57 -13.24
CA GLY A 164 9.22 10.86 -13.63
C GLY A 164 9.78 11.60 -12.42
N LEU A 165 11.08 11.83 -12.38
CA LEU A 165 11.78 12.52 -11.29
C LEU A 165 11.19 13.92 -11.06
N GLU A 166 11.01 14.69 -12.13
CA GLU A 166 10.50 16.06 -12.09
C GLU A 166 9.03 16.13 -11.66
N ALA A 167 8.22 15.20 -12.14
CA ALA A 167 6.82 15.09 -11.78
C ALA A 167 6.65 14.71 -10.30
N LEU A 168 7.37 13.69 -9.83
CA LEU A 168 7.26 13.24 -8.43
C LEU A 168 7.91 14.23 -7.47
N CYS A 169 9.02 14.87 -7.85
CA CYS A 169 9.65 15.93 -7.06
C CYS A 169 8.70 17.14 -6.87
N ALA A 170 7.91 17.49 -7.88
CA ALA A 170 6.93 18.57 -7.79
C ALA A 170 5.65 18.20 -7.01
N ALA A 171 5.40 16.91 -6.73
CA ALA A 171 4.16 16.44 -6.12
C ALA A 171 4.15 16.53 -4.58
N GLY A 172 4.57 17.66 -4.01
CA GLY A 172 4.72 17.83 -2.55
C GLY A 172 3.39 17.73 -1.79
N PHE A 173 2.28 17.92 -2.49
CA PHE A 173 0.93 17.78 -1.96
C PHE A 173 0.58 16.34 -1.56
N MET A 174 1.27 15.32 -2.10
CA MET A 174 1.08 13.93 -1.70
C MET A 174 1.78 13.67 -0.36
N ASN A 175 3.07 13.98 -0.29
CA ASN A 175 3.88 13.88 0.91
C ASN A 175 5.00 14.95 0.84
N PRO A 176 5.12 15.84 1.86
CA PRO A 176 6.10 16.92 1.84
C PRO A 176 7.55 16.45 1.98
N ASP A 177 7.80 15.28 2.56
CA ASP A 177 9.13 14.70 2.62
C ASP A 177 9.46 14.04 1.28
N PRO A 178 10.45 14.54 0.52
CA PRO A 178 10.76 14.02 -0.80
C PRO A 178 11.29 12.58 -0.77
N GLU A 179 12.06 12.18 0.24
CA GLU A 179 12.61 10.82 0.30
C GLU A 179 11.48 9.81 0.57
N ASP A 180 10.63 10.10 1.55
CA ASP A 180 9.46 9.28 1.86
C ASP A 180 8.46 9.24 0.70
N ARG A 181 8.23 10.37 0.05
CA ARG A 181 7.37 10.45 -1.13
C ARG A 181 7.86 9.51 -2.23
N PHE A 182 9.14 9.57 -2.59
CA PHE A 182 9.69 8.68 -3.62
C PHE A 182 9.55 7.20 -3.23
N VAL A 183 9.96 6.85 -2.01
CA VAL A 183 9.97 5.47 -1.55
C VAL A 183 8.55 4.90 -1.47
N ARG A 184 7.58 5.65 -0.95
CA ARG A 184 6.20 5.17 -0.74
C ARG A 184 5.39 5.17 -2.03
N VAL A 185 5.57 6.15 -2.92
CA VAL A 185 4.94 6.12 -4.26
C VAL A 185 5.50 4.96 -5.07
N ILE A 186 6.82 4.74 -5.07
CA ILE A 186 7.38 3.56 -5.76
C ILE A 186 6.81 2.27 -5.18
N ALA A 187 6.68 2.15 -3.85
CA ALA A 187 6.09 0.98 -3.22
C ALA A 187 4.60 0.77 -3.59
N HIS A 188 3.82 1.85 -3.69
CA HIS A 188 2.43 1.83 -4.15
C HIS A 188 2.35 1.32 -5.59
N GLU A 189 3.09 1.94 -6.50
CA GLU A 189 3.15 1.54 -7.91
C GLU A 189 3.61 0.08 -8.06
N TYR A 190 4.58 -0.35 -7.26
CA TYR A 190 5.06 -1.73 -7.29
C TYR A 190 4.03 -2.75 -6.76
N ALA A 191 3.09 -2.33 -5.92
CA ALA A 191 1.98 -3.17 -5.51
C ALA A 191 1.05 -3.48 -6.70
N HIS A 192 0.85 -2.53 -7.62
CA HIS A 192 0.04 -2.74 -8.83
C HIS A 192 0.64 -3.81 -9.76
N ILE A 193 1.97 -3.98 -9.80
CA ILE A 193 2.63 -5.09 -10.53
C ILE A 193 2.10 -6.46 -10.05
N GLN A 194 1.76 -6.55 -8.76
CA GLN A 194 1.30 -7.78 -8.13
C GLN A 194 -0.21 -7.97 -8.21
N GLN A 195 -0.96 -6.96 -8.65
CA GLN A 195 -2.42 -6.97 -8.70
C GLN A 195 -2.93 -7.36 -10.11
N PRO A 196 -3.55 -8.54 -10.29
CA PRO A 196 -4.07 -8.96 -11.59
C PRO A 196 -5.12 -8.01 -12.17
N PHE A 197 -5.94 -7.38 -11.32
CA PHE A 197 -6.96 -6.42 -11.75
C PHE A 197 -6.34 -5.15 -12.35
N ALA A 198 -5.23 -4.65 -11.78
CA ALA A 198 -4.54 -3.47 -12.29
C ALA A 198 -3.89 -3.71 -13.67
N ALA A 199 -3.61 -4.96 -14.02
CA ALA A 199 -3.07 -5.34 -15.33
C ALA A 199 -4.15 -5.43 -16.43
N LEU A 200 -5.44 -5.30 -16.10
CA LEU A 200 -6.52 -5.34 -17.09
C LEU A 200 -6.60 -4.00 -17.84
N ASP A 201 -6.57 -4.07 -19.16
CA ASP A 201 -6.95 -2.94 -20.02
C ASP A 201 -8.48 -2.85 -20.08
N LEU A 202 -9.07 -2.14 -19.13
CA LEU A 202 -10.51 -1.96 -19.01
C LEU A 202 -10.96 -0.75 -19.84
N PRO A 203 -11.75 -0.92 -20.91
CA PRO A 203 -12.27 0.20 -21.67
C PRO A 203 -13.23 1.05 -20.82
N ALA A 204 -13.42 2.31 -21.21
CA ALA A 204 -14.36 3.19 -20.54
C ALA A 204 -15.76 2.57 -20.49
N GLY A 205 -16.34 2.49 -19.28
CA GLY A 205 -17.66 1.92 -19.04
C GLY A 205 -17.70 0.40 -18.83
N ASP A 206 -16.56 -0.29 -18.82
CA ASP A 206 -16.46 -1.72 -18.50
C ASP A 206 -17.18 -2.02 -17.17
N PRO A 207 -18.08 -3.02 -17.12
CA PRO A 207 -18.88 -3.32 -15.94
C PRO A 207 -18.04 -3.79 -14.74
N ARG A 208 -16.80 -4.22 -14.96
CA ARG A 208 -15.87 -4.61 -13.88
C ARG A 208 -15.24 -3.38 -13.21
N ALA A 209 -15.17 -2.24 -13.89
CA ALA A 209 -14.60 -1.00 -13.38
C ALA A 209 -15.63 -0.24 -12.53
N THR A 210 -15.92 -0.76 -11.34
CA THR A 210 -16.79 -0.11 -10.34
C THR A 210 -15.99 0.73 -9.35
N VAL A 211 -16.63 1.69 -8.68
CA VAL A 211 -16.05 2.45 -7.55
C VAL A 211 -15.40 1.50 -6.55
N LEU A 212 -16.04 0.36 -6.24
CA LEU A 212 -15.51 -0.67 -5.36
C LEU A 212 -14.18 -1.25 -5.86
N SER A 213 -14.18 -1.78 -7.09
CA SER A 213 -13.01 -2.48 -7.65
C SER A 213 -11.79 -1.56 -7.76
N MET A 214 -12.00 -0.31 -8.22
CA MET A 214 -10.95 0.69 -8.33
C MET A 214 -10.44 1.11 -6.95
N SER A 215 -11.34 1.37 -6.01
CA SER A 215 -10.97 1.76 -4.65
C SER A 215 -10.18 0.67 -3.93
N LEU A 216 -10.55 -0.60 -4.08
CA LEU A 216 -9.82 -1.70 -3.46
C LEU A 216 -8.46 -1.96 -4.14
N THR A 217 -8.35 -1.73 -5.44
CA THR A 217 -7.07 -1.82 -6.16
C THR A 217 -6.10 -0.75 -5.64
N GLU A 218 -6.51 0.51 -5.64
CA GLU A 218 -5.70 1.65 -5.20
C GLU A 218 -5.44 1.65 -3.69
N GLY A 219 -6.49 1.41 -2.89
CA GLY A 219 -6.37 1.32 -1.45
C GLY A 219 -5.57 0.10 -0.99
N GLY A 220 -5.63 -1.01 -1.73
CA GLY A 220 -4.76 -2.17 -1.53
C GLY A 220 -3.29 -1.82 -1.76
N ALA A 221 -2.99 -1.06 -2.82
CA ALA A 221 -1.64 -0.57 -3.09
C ALA A 221 -1.13 0.40 -2.01
N GLU A 222 -1.98 1.31 -1.51
CA GLU A 222 -1.66 2.18 -0.38
C GLU A 222 -1.35 1.37 0.89
N PHE A 223 -2.11 0.30 1.14
CA PHE A 223 -1.86 -0.57 2.29
C PHE A 223 -0.55 -1.34 2.15
N VAL A 224 -0.24 -1.84 0.95
CA VAL A 224 1.05 -2.51 0.68
C VAL A 224 2.21 -1.53 0.86
N ALA A 225 2.08 -0.30 0.36
CA ALA A 225 3.07 0.76 0.58
C ALA A 225 3.30 1.01 2.08
N GLU A 226 2.22 1.11 2.88
CA GLU A 226 2.35 1.20 4.34
C GLU A 226 3.13 0.01 4.92
N LEU A 227 2.76 -1.21 4.51
CA LEU A 227 3.30 -2.44 5.05
C LEU A 227 4.80 -2.60 4.76
N ILE A 228 5.25 -2.28 3.55
CA ILE A 228 6.65 -2.53 3.12
C ILE A 228 7.55 -1.30 3.23
N ALA A 229 6.98 -0.09 3.24
CA ALA A 229 7.72 1.16 3.17
C ALA A 229 7.48 2.08 4.39
N GLY A 230 6.64 1.66 5.33
CA GLY A 230 6.39 2.36 6.60
C GLY A 230 5.37 3.48 6.53
N GLY A 231 4.69 3.68 5.40
CA GLY A 231 3.57 4.62 5.28
C GLY A 231 2.94 4.62 3.89
N VAL A 232 1.71 5.14 3.81
CA VAL A 232 0.97 5.37 2.56
C VAL A 232 1.68 6.39 1.67
N ALA A 233 1.47 6.30 0.36
CA ALA A 233 2.01 7.20 -0.66
C ALA A 233 1.46 8.63 -0.50
N ASN A 234 0.16 8.77 -0.20
CA ASN A 234 -0.49 10.05 0.04
C ASN A 234 -1.11 10.12 1.46
N PRO A 235 -0.32 10.49 2.50
CA PRO A 235 -0.84 10.68 3.86
C PRO A 235 -1.98 11.71 3.97
N GLY A 236 -2.11 12.61 2.98
CA GLY A 236 -3.21 13.58 2.91
C GLY A 236 -4.59 12.94 2.78
N LEU A 237 -4.69 11.70 2.30
CA LEU A 237 -5.96 10.96 2.19
C LEU A 237 -6.68 10.88 3.55
N ALA A 238 -5.95 10.52 4.60
CA ALA A 238 -6.48 10.43 5.96
C ALA A 238 -6.87 11.79 6.53
N ALA A 239 -6.12 12.85 6.20
CA ALA A 239 -6.37 14.19 6.71
C ALA A 239 -7.69 14.78 6.16
N ARG A 240 -8.00 14.51 4.88
CA ARG A 240 -9.17 15.09 4.17
C ARG A 240 -10.51 14.51 4.61
N VAL A 241 -10.50 13.31 5.16
CA VAL A 241 -11.70 12.60 5.62
C VAL A 241 -11.89 12.67 7.14
N ARG A 242 -10.99 13.36 7.84
CA ARG A 242 -10.99 13.48 9.30
C ARG A 242 -12.30 14.05 9.81
N GLY A 243 -12.94 13.33 10.74
CA GLY A 243 -14.25 13.72 11.31
C GLY A 243 -15.45 13.41 10.42
N ARG A 244 -15.24 12.86 9.21
CA ARG A 244 -16.27 12.49 8.23
C ARG A 244 -16.13 11.02 7.80
N GLU A 245 -15.34 10.22 8.50
CA GLU A 245 -14.99 8.85 8.10
C GLU A 245 -16.22 7.96 7.99
N ARG A 246 -17.21 8.17 8.86
CA ARG A 246 -18.49 7.45 8.81
C ARG A 246 -19.30 7.84 7.58
N ASP A 247 -19.52 9.14 7.36
CA ASP A 247 -20.31 9.64 6.23
C ASP A 247 -19.71 9.23 4.88
N VAL A 248 -18.38 9.32 4.76
CA VAL A 248 -17.65 8.87 3.56
C VAL A 248 -17.84 7.36 3.39
N GLY A 249 -17.66 6.56 4.43
CA GLY A 249 -17.83 5.11 4.34
C GLY A 249 -19.26 4.67 4.01
N GLU A 250 -20.28 5.30 4.59
CA GLU A 250 -21.68 5.01 4.29
C GLU A 250 -22.04 5.41 2.87
N ALA A 251 -21.54 6.55 2.39
CA ALA A 251 -21.72 6.95 1.00
C ALA A 251 -21.01 6.01 0.03
N PHE A 252 -19.81 5.52 0.40
CA PHE A 252 -19.08 4.53 -0.38
C PHE A 252 -19.91 3.27 -0.58
N LEU A 253 -20.48 2.71 0.49
CA LEU A 253 -21.27 1.49 0.39
C LEU A 253 -22.53 1.64 -0.48
N ARG A 254 -23.12 2.85 -0.55
CA ARG A 254 -24.26 3.13 -1.45
C ARG A 254 -23.84 3.22 -2.91
N GLU A 255 -22.67 3.77 -3.18
CA GLU A 255 -22.16 4.09 -4.53
C GLU A 255 -21.14 3.05 -5.03
N GLN A 256 -20.86 1.99 -4.27
CA GLN A 256 -19.74 1.07 -4.53
C GLN A 256 -19.86 0.34 -5.88
N ASP A 257 -21.08 0.13 -6.37
CA ASP A 257 -21.37 -0.53 -7.65
C ASP A 257 -21.45 0.46 -8.83
N ASP A 258 -21.32 1.76 -8.56
CA ASP A 258 -21.36 2.79 -9.59
C ASP A 258 -20.10 2.73 -10.46
N ARG A 259 -20.24 3.25 -11.68
CA ARG A 259 -19.15 3.40 -12.66
C ARG A 259 -18.78 4.87 -12.88
N ASP A 260 -19.41 5.78 -12.13
CA ASP A 260 -19.03 7.18 -12.09
C ASP A 260 -17.99 7.37 -10.98
N PHE A 261 -16.75 7.64 -11.38
CA PHE A 261 -15.65 7.83 -10.46
C PHE A 261 -15.51 9.27 -9.96
N GLY A 262 -16.25 10.24 -10.49
CA GLY A 262 -15.94 11.67 -10.33
C GLY A 262 -15.87 12.15 -8.87
N ARG A 263 -16.58 11.49 -7.96
CA ARG A 263 -16.52 11.76 -6.51
C ARG A 263 -15.39 11.00 -5.79
N TRP A 264 -14.99 9.86 -6.33
CA TRP A 264 -14.22 8.84 -5.64
C TRP A 264 -12.76 8.75 -6.07
N MET A 265 -12.47 8.90 -7.37
CA MET A 265 -11.16 8.60 -7.96
C MET A 265 -10.74 9.67 -8.96
N PHE A 266 -9.43 9.89 -9.06
CA PHE A 266 -8.75 10.69 -10.07
C PHE A 266 -9.28 12.13 -10.17
N ASN A 267 -9.76 12.68 -9.05
CA ASN A 267 -10.45 13.97 -9.01
C ASN A 267 -9.63 15.07 -8.31
N TYR A 268 -8.33 14.85 -8.12
CA TYR A 268 -7.41 15.87 -7.64
C TYR A 268 -7.41 17.11 -8.55
N ARG A 269 -7.47 18.28 -7.93
CA ARG A 269 -7.31 19.58 -8.60
C ARG A 269 -6.27 20.40 -7.86
N LYS A 270 -5.21 20.81 -8.58
CA LYS A 270 -4.14 21.63 -8.01
C LYS A 270 -4.73 22.92 -7.41
N GLY A 271 -4.39 23.18 -6.15
CA GLY A 271 -4.83 24.38 -5.41
C GLY A 271 -6.27 24.31 -4.87
N SER A 272 -6.95 23.17 -4.98
CA SER A 272 -8.27 22.97 -4.37
C SER A 272 -8.16 22.35 -2.98
N ASP A 273 -8.98 22.84 -2.04
CA ASP A 273 -9.15 22.26 -0.70
C ASP A 273 -10.20 21.13 -0.67
N GLU A 274 -10.83 20.83 -1.81
CA GLU A 274 -11.84 19.78 -1.89
C GLU A 274 -11.22 18.38 -1.65
N PRO A 275 -11.90 17.50 -0.91
CA PRO A 275 -11.48 16.11 -0.77
C PRO A 275 -11.42 15.43 -2.14
N TYR A 276 -10.31 14.74 -2.39
CA TYR A 276 -10.06 14.00 -3.61
C TYR A 276 -9.59 12.59 -3.28
N ASP A 277 -9.73 11.67 -4.25
CA ASP A 277 -9.31 10.27 -4.16
C ASP A 277 -9.82 9.57 -2.89
N GLN A 278 -11.04 9.91 -2.46
CA GLN A 278 -11.65 9.35 -1.24
C GLN A 278 -11.79 7.82 -1.32
N GLY A 279 -11.91 7.27 -2.53
CA GLY A 279 -11.97 5.82 -2.74
C GLY A 279 -10.67 5.12 -2.33
N TYR A 280 -9.51 5.76 -2.53
CA TYR A 280 -8.21 5.23 -2.09
C TYR A 280 -8.21 5.03 -0.58
N TRP A 281 -8.68 6.03 0.17
CA TRP A 281 -8.77 5.94 1.63
C TRP A 281 -9.70 4.80 2.07
N VAL A 282 -10.90 4.71 1.50
CA VAL A 282 -11.86 3.67 1.90
C VAL A 282 -11.31 2.28 1.58
N GLY A 283 -10.76 2.08 0.37
CA GLY A 283 -10.13 0.81 0.00
C GLY A 283 -8.97 0.43 0.91
N TYR A 284 -8.12 1.40 1.27
CA TYR A 284 -7.03 1.21 2.22
C TYR A 284 -7.54 0.76 3.58
N ARG A 285 -8.64 1.36 4.06
CA ARG A 285 -9.25 0.97 5.35
C ARG A 285 -9.83 -0.43 5.33
N ILE A 286 -10.42 -0.86 4.21
CA ILE A 286 -10.92 -2.22 4.02
C ILE A 286 -9.75 -3.22 3.99
N ALA A 287 -8.72 -2.96 3.19
CA ALA A 287 -7.52 -3.82 3.10
C ALA A 287 -6.83 -3.96 4.46
N ARG A 288 -6.66 -2.84 5.18
CA ARG A 288 -6.08 -2.83 6.53
C ARG A 288 -6.90 -3.64 7.53
N ALA A 289 -8.23 -3.46 7.54
CA ALA A 289 -9.12 -4.20 8.45
C ALA A 289 -9.03 -5.72 8.22
N TYR A 290 -9.03 -6.13 6.95
CA TYR A 290 -8.83 -7.52 6.56
C TYR A 290 -7.48 -8.05 7.06
N TYR A 291 -6.39 -7.35 6.75
CA TYR A 291 -5.05 -7.76 7.18
C TYR A 291 -4.92 -7.86 8.69
N GLU A 292 -5.43 -6.89 9.45
CA GLU A 292 -5.32 -6.85 10.92
C GLU A 292 -6.02 -8.05 11.59
N ARG A 293 -7.15 -8.49 11.04
CA ARG A 293 -7.95 -9.62 11.56
C ARG A 293 -7.39 -10.99 11.17
N ALA A 294 -6.71 -11.08 10.03
CA ALA A 294 -6.19 -12.35 9.55
C ALA A 294 -5.12 -12.93 10.50
N ALA A 295 -5.19 -14.23 10.78
CA ALA A 295 -4.18 -14.93 11.57
C ALA A 295 -2.89 -15.13 10.74
N ASP A 296 -3.05 -15.56 9.48
CA ASP A 296 -1.95 -15.68 8.53
C ASP A 296 -1.81 -14.38 7.73
N LYS A 297 -0.73 -13.64 8.01
CA LYS A 297 -0.44 -12.37 7.35
C LYS A 297 0.01 -12.51 5.90
N ARG A 298 0.69 -13.61 5.55
CA ARG A 298 1.13 -13.85 4.16
C ARG A 298 -0.06 -14.21 3.28
N ALA A 299 -0.94 -15.08 3.77
CA ALA A 299 -2.20 -15.37 3.09
C ALA A 299 -3.08 -14.11 2.96
N ALA A 300 -3.06 -13.25 3.98
CA ALA A 300 -3.83 -12.01 3.93
C ALA A 300 -3.32 -11.03 2.87
N LEU A 301 -2.00 -10.86 2.78
CA LEU A 301 -1.37 -10.03 1.75
C LEU A 301 -1.67 -10.57 0.35
N ALA A 302 -1.57 -11.89 0.13
CA ALA A 302 -1.93 -12.51 -1.14
C ALA A 302 -3.39 -12.21 -1.53
N ARG A 303 -4.34 -12.31 -0.59
CA ARG A 303 -5.75 -11.99 -0.82
C ARG A 303 -5.98 -10.51 -1.17
N ILE A 304 -5.24 -9.60 -0.54
CA ILE A 304 -5.29 -8.15 -0.82
C ILE A 304 -4.78 -7.84 -2.22
N LEU A 305 -3.69 -8.49 -2.65
CA LEU A 305 -3.10 -8.27 -3.98
C LEU A 305 -3.93 -8.90 -5.10
N GLU A 306 -4.42 -10.13 -4.91
CA GLU A 306 -5.09 -10.88 -5.98
C GLU A 306 -6.55 -10.48 -6.16
N MET A 307 -7.22 -10.23 -5.04
CA MET A 307 -8.62 -9.81 -4.90
C MET A 307 -9.63 -10.34 -5.96
N PRO A 308 -9.84 -11.66 -6.07
CA PRO A 308 -10.75 -12.24 -7.07
C PRO A 308 -12.22 -11.82 -6.94
N ASP A 309 -12.73 -11.67 -5.71
CA ASP A 309 -14.08 -11.15 -5.44
C ASP A 309 -13.99 -9.97 -4.48
N ALA A 310 -14.27 -8.78 -5.00
CA ALA A 310 -14.26 -7.51 -4.30
C ALA A 310 -15.37 -7.41 -3.23
N LYS A 311 -16.59 -7.86 -3.53
CA LYS A 311 -17.72 -7.79 -2.59
C LYS A 311 -17.53 -8.76 -1.43
N ALA A 312 -17.05 -9.97 -1.72
CA ALA A 312 -16.67 -10.92 -0.68
C ALA A 312 -15.55 -10.35 0.19
N PHE A 313 -14.54 -9.72 -0.41
CA PHE A 313 -13.43 -9.11 0.32
C PHE A 313 -13.90 -8.04 1.32
N VAL A 314 -14.83 -7.16 0.94
CA VAL A 314 -15.44 -6.19 1.87
C VAL A 314 -16.09 -6.89 3.06
N ARG A 315 -16.93 -7.91 2.82
CA ARG A 315 -17.60 -8.65 3.91
C ARG A 315 -16.61 -9.34 4.84
N GLU A 316 -15.61 -10.00 4.26
CA GLU A 316 -14.56 -10.73 4.98
C GLU A 316 -13.66 -9.80 5.80
N SER A 317 -13.43 -8.58 5.32
CA SER A 317 -12.60 -7.58 6.02
C SER A 317 -13.14 -7.20 7.40
N GLY A 318 -14.45 -7.35 7.61
CA GLY A 318 -15.13 -6.89 8.82
C GLY A 318 -15.08 -5.38 9.02
N TRP A 319 -14.66 -4.61 8.01
CA TRP A 319 -14.63 -3.15 8.05
C TRP A 319 -16.05 -2.59 8.14
N VAL A 320 -16.24 -1.58 8.98
CA VAL A 320 -17.49 -0.80 9.04
C VAL A 320 -17.19 0.71 8.92
N PRO A 321 -18.10 1.50 8.31
CA PRO A 321 -17.94 2.95 8.20
C PRO A 321 -17.64 3.62 9.55
N GLY A 322 -16.64 4.49 9.58
CA GLY A 322 -16.24 5.22 10.78
C GLY A 322 -15.46 4.41 11.83
N GLU A 323 -15.11 3.14 11.55
CA GLU A 323 -14.29 2.35 12.46
C GLU A 323 -12.92 3.03 12.68
N ARG A 324 -12.58 3.33 13.93
CA ARG A 324 -11.23 3.74 14.30
C ARG A 324 -10.34 2.52 14.29
N ALA A 325 -9.13 2.65 13.73
CA ALA A 325 -8.18 1.55 13.62
C ALA A 325 -7.97 0.88 15.00
N TRP A 326 -7.87 -0.45 15.02
CA TRP A 326 -7.93 -1.30 16.22
C TRP A 326 -6.75 -1.16 17.21
N TRP A 327 -5.94 -0.10 17.09
CA TRP A 327 -4.77 0.19 17.93
C TRP A 327 -5.10 0.41 19.42
N GLY A 328 -6.38 0.44 19.82
CA GLY A 328 -6.79 0.75 21.20
C GLY A 328 -7.21 -0.42 22.11
N ARG A 329 -7.39 -1.65 21.64
CA ARG A 329 -7.95 -2.74 22.49
C ARG A 329 -6.96 -3.80 23.00
N ARG A 330 -5.74 -3.89 22.44
CA ARG A 330 -4.73 -4.85 22.92
C ARG A 330 -3.65 -4.24 23.83
N ALA A 331 -3.56 -2.91 23.92
CA ALA A 331 -2.60 -2.23 24.80
C ALA A 331 -3.09 -2.04 26.25
N CYS A 332 -4.39 -2.16 26.51
CA CYS A 332 -4.97 -2.17 27.86
C CYS A 332 -5.62 -3.53 28.11
N GLY A 333 -4.89 -4.48 28.71
CA GLY A 333 -5.52 -5.74 29.15
C GLY A 333 -4.61 -6.95 29.38
N ALA A 334 -3.34 -6.91 29.01
CA ALA A 334 -2.42 -8.01 29.32
C ALA A 334 -1.70 -7.73 30.65
N ARG A 335 -2.30 -8.11 31.78
CA ARG A 335 -1.51 -8.35 33.01
C ARG A 335 -0.57 -9.53 32.71
N ARG A 336 0.73 -9.28 32.67
CA ARG A 336 1.73 -10.36 32.75
C ARG A 336 1.52 -11.09 34.08
N PRO A 337 1.53 -12.44 34.13
CA PRO A 337 1.62 -13.13 35.40
C PRO A 337 3.01 -12.87 36.00
N GLU A 338 3.04 -12.31 37.21
CA GLU A 338 4.26 -12.18 38.00
C GLU A 338 4.86 -13.57 38.24
N ARG A 339 6.05 -13.82 37.69
CA ARG A 339 6.90 -14.90 38.19
C ARG A 339 7.52 -14.41 39.48
N ARG A 340 7.13 -15.02 40.61
CA ARG A 340 7.86 -14.93 41.87
C ARG A 340 9.29 -15.46 41.66
N ALA A 341 10.27 -14.58 41.76
CA ALA A 341 11.66 -14.97 41.97
C ALA A 341 11.93 -14.96 43.48
N SER A 342 12.10 -16.15 44.05
CA SER A 342 12.68 -16.36 45.38
C SER A 342 14.16 -15.97 45.36
N GLY A 343 14.60 -15.36 46.46
CA GLY A 343 15.82 -14.54 46.55
C GLY A 343 17.16 -15.26 46.40
N LEU A 344 18.21 -14.46 46.28
CA LEU A 344 19.37 -14.52 47.18
C LEU A 344 20.21 -13.22 47.12
N LYS A 345 20.33 -12.61 48.31
CA LYS A 345 21.41 -11.78 48.90
C LYS A 345 22.09 -10.64 48.10
N ALA A 346 22.01 -9.46 48.71
CA ALA A 346 22.70 -8.20 48.41
C ALA A 346 24.07 -8.08 49.11
N LEU A 347 24.97 -7.20 48.59
CA LEU A 347 25.82 -6.19 49.29
C LEU A 347 26.87 -5.55 48.32
N PRO A 348 27.47 -4.35 48.56
CA PRO A 348 26.96 -3.08 48.01
C PRO A 348 27.98 -2.09 47.37
N GLN A 349 27.45 -1.00 46.79
CA GLN A 349 28.01 0.39 46.63
C GLN A 349 29.15 0.62 45.60
N ARG A 350 29.24 1.71 44.81
CA ARG A 350 28.78 3.12 44.94
C ARG A 350 28.73 3.88 43.58
N SER A 351 27.61 4.59 43.38
CA SER A 351 27.35 5.93 42.79
C SER A 351 28.24 6.55 41.68
N LYS A 352 27.60 6.99 40.58
CA LYS A 352 27.13 8.39 40.41
C LYS A 352 26.02 8.45 39.34
N ALA A 353 24.95 9.17 39.68
CA ALA A 353 23.75 9.37 38.88
C ALA A 353 23.68 10.79 38.33
N SER A 354 23.14 10.94 37.12
CA SER A 354 22.56 12.18 36.61
C SER A 354 21.14 11.81 36.17
N GLY A 355 20.15 12.36 36.88
CA GLY A 355 18.75 11.98 36.75
C GLY A 355 17.96 12.87 35.80
N LEU A 356 17.12 12.24 34.98
CA LEU A 356 15.80 12.75 34.64
C LEU A 356 14.80 11.60 34.90
N LYS A 357 13.95 11.77 35.90
CA LYS A 357 12.83 10.86 36.18
C LYS A 357 11.69 11.19 35.21
N ALA A 358 11.32 10.24 34.35
CA ALA A 358 10.07 10.29 33.60
C ALA A 358 8.90 9.97 34.54
N LEU A 359 7.94 10.89 34.64
CA LEU A 359 6.64 10.65 35.27
C LEU A 359 5.78 9.78 34.33
N PRO A 360 5.05 8.77 34.84
CA PRO A 360 4.13 8.01 34.01
C PRO A 360 2.92 8.88 33.64
N GLN A 361 2.75 9.15 32.36
CA GLN A 361 1.55 9.78 31.82
C GLN A 361 0.36 8.85 32.04
N GLN A 362 -0.59 9.28 32.88
CA GLN A 362 -1.92 8.70 32.95
C GLN A 362 -2.71 9.19 31.73
N CYS A 363 -3.25 8.27 30.95
CA CYS A 363 -4.08 8.60 29.78
C CYS A 363 -5.48 9.04 30.24
N THR A 364 -5.73 10.34 30.26
CA THR A 364 -7.09 10.91 30.29
C THR A 364 -7.65 10.92 28.87
N GLY A 365 -8.82 10.30 28.65
CA GLY A 365 -9.53 10.38 27.37
C GLY A 365 -10.01 11.81 27.06
N PRO A 366 -10.30 12.15 25.80
CA PRO A 366 -10.72 13.50 25.45
C PRO A 366 -12.13 13.79 25.96
N GLU A 367 -12.24 14.80 26.82
CA GLU A 367 -13.50 15.43 27.20
C GLU A 367 -14.18 16.03 25.95
N GLY A 368 -15.47 15.74 25.78
CA GLY A 368 -16.29 16.34 24.73
C GLY A 368 -16.48 17.85 24.96
N PRO A 369 -16.82 18.62 23.90
CA PRO A 369 -17.00 20.06 24.04
C PRO A 369 -18.20 20.38 24.95
N PRO A 370 -18.16 21.48 25.72
CA PRO A 370 -19.23 21.83 26.64
C PRO A 370 -20.49 22.24 25.88
N ARG A 371 -21.64 21.70 26.32
CA ARG A 371 -22.97 22.15 25.90
C ARG A 371 -23.17 23.60 26.33
N ARG A 372 -23.49 24.51 25.41
CA ARG A 372 -24.08 25.81 25.73
C ARG A 372 -25.60 25.72 25.65
N SER A 373 -26.25 26.09 26.73
CA SER A 373 -27.70 26.22 26.91
C SER A 373 -28.11 27.70 26.93
N GLY A 374 -29.14 28.06 26.16
CA GLY A 374 -30.01 29.26 26.28
C GLY A 374 -29.37 30.63 25.97
N GLY A 375 -30.02 31.61 25.34
CA GLY A 375 -31.37 31.77 24.80
C GLY A 375 -31.62 33.27 24.48
N GLY A 376 -32.54 33.56 23.54
CA GLY A 376 -33.41 34.76 23.58
C GLY A 376 -33.05 36.03 22.80
N GLY A 377 -33.91 36.38 21.81
CA GLY A 377 -34.21 37.73 21.28
C GLY A 377 -33.26 38.26 20.21
N GLY A 378 -33.65 38.87 19.10
CA GLY A 378 -34.91 39.39 18.58
C GLY A 378 -34.57 40.37 17.43
N ASP A 379 -35.49 40.52 16.47
CA ASP A 379 -35.62 41.58 15.46
C ASP A 379 -34.74 41.61 14.19
N GLY A 380 -35.39 41.27 13.06
CA GLY A 380 -35.76 42.25 12.04
C GLY A 380 -34.74 42.67 10.97
N ALA A 381 -34.88 42.14 9.74
CA ALA A 381 -35.01 42.93 8.50
C ALA A 381 -35.06 42.03 7.25
N ALA A 382 -35.83 42.46 6.27
CA ALA A 382 -36.23 41.77 5.06
C ALA A 382 -35.19 41.77 3.91
N LEU A 383 -35.15 40.66 3.15
CA LEU A 383 -35.11 40.45 1.68
C LEU A 383 -34.46 41.52 0.74
N PRO A 384 -33.88 41.14 -0.44
CA PRO A 384 -34.45 40.13 -1.34
C PRO A 384 -33.55 39.16 -2.12
N ASP A 385 -34.29 38.15 -2.59
CA ASP A 385 -34.10 37.19 -3.68
C ASP A 385 -33.49 37.79 -4.98
N LEU A 386 -32.46 37.12 -5.50
CA LEU A 386 -31.99 37.25 -6.88
C LEU A 386 -31.71 35.86 -7.47
N SER A 387 -32.79 35.11 -7.66
CA SER A 387 -32.85 34.12 -8.74
C SER A 387 -32.93 34.83 -10.11
N ALA A 388 -32.34 34.16 -11.12
CA ALA A 388 -32.36 34.49 -12.55
C ALA A 388 -31.38 35.57 -13.07
N ARG A 389 -30.20 35.12 -13.53
CA ARG A 389 -29.68 35.50 -14.86
C ARG A 389 -28.57 34.55 -15.33
N ARG A 390 -28.65 34.22 -16.62
CA ARG A 390 -27.67 33.53 -17.49
C ARG A 390 -27.72 32.00 -17.57
N ARG A 391 -28.80 31.53 -18.22
CA ARG A 391 -28.65 30.56 -19.32
C ARG A 391 -28.09 31.31 -20.55
N ARG A 392 -26.91 30.88 -21.04
CA ARG A 392 -26.42 30.89 -22.44
C ARG A 392 -24.90 31.05 -22.46
N SER A 393 -24.19 29.92 -22.47
CA SER A 393 -22.95 29.70 -23.21
C SER A 393 -22.47 28.27 -22.93
N ARG A 394 -23.06 27.30 -23.64
CA ARG A 394 -22.49 25.96 -23.82
C ARG A 394 -22.36 25.76 -25.32
N ARG A 395 -21.15 25.96 -25.84
CA ARG A 395 -20.62 25.35 -27.06
C ARG A 395 -19.12 25.61 -27.10
N SER A 396 -18.38 24.52 -27.32
CA SER A 396 -17.02 24.48 -27.87
C SER A 396 -15.85 24.80 -26.94
N ALA A 397 -15.18 23.75 -26.43
CA ALA A 397 -13.75 23.50 -26.63
C ALA A 397 -13.22 22.42 -25.64
N HIS A 398 -13.28 21.15 -26.05
CA HIS A 398 -12.39 20.11 -25.54
C HIS A 398 -11.68 19.46 -26.72
N ARG A 399 -10.49 19.98 -27.02
CA ARG A 399 -9.38 19.36 -27.74
C ARG A 399 -8.11 20.08 -27.29
N ALA A 400 -7.34 19.45 -26.40
CA ALA A 400 -5.89 19.59 -26.21
C ALA A 400 -5.44 18.64 -25.11
#